data_AF-A0A956JEG2-F1
#
_entry.id   AF-A0A956JEG2-F1
#
_cell.length_a   1.000
_cell.length_b   1.000
_cell.length_c   1.000
_cell.angle_alpha   90.00
_cell.angle_beta   90.00
_cell.angle_gamma   90.00
#
_symmetry.space_group_name_H-M   'P 1'
#
loop_
_entity.id
_entity.type
_entity.pdbx_description
1 polymer ?
#
loop_
_entity_poly.entity_id
_entity_poly.type
_entity_poly.pdbx_seq_one_letter_code
_entity_poly.pdbx_strand_id
1 'polypeptide(L)'
;MTALPQSLALRHAYRHVDSDGRARPHLEAAADALAMALLCLEDAGNADHWRAEQARGLLAEAVTSLSRARIYDPRIRTFALPYVLATEPRLDAELARLHHIVTRLLFQNHRHLPARLQARPLAPEDEEQLAVVVAGLATNARIAHALRHRWALAAVGIAAVGPVLGAPVLGAVAAVGALVAGLWRSNDDGATATR
;
A
#
# COMPACT_ATOMS: atom_id res chain seq x y z
N MET A 1 -20.18 -34.47 -22.04
CA MET A 1 -20.69 -33.43 -21.13
C MET A 1 -21.28 -34.13 -19.91
N THR A 2 -20.49 -34.29 -18.86
CA THR A 2 -20.84 -35.03 -17.64
C THR A 2 -21.65 -34.13 -16.71
N ALA A 3 -22.96 -34.38 -16.64
CA ALA A 3 -23.84 -33.71 -15.70
C ALA A 3 -23.46 -34.10 -14.27
N LEU A 4 -22.99 -33.13 -13.47
CA LEU A 4 -22.74 -33.35 -12.05
C LEU A 4 -24.05 -33.68 -11.34
N PRO A 5 -24.08 -34.70 -10.46
CA PRO A 5 -25.29 -35.10 -9.75
C PRO A 5 -25.76 -33.99 -8.81
N GLN A 6 -27.03 -33.61 -8.93
CA GLN A 6 -27.68 -32.50 -8.22
C GLN A 6 -27.60 -32.62 -6.68
N SER A 7 -27.35 -33.83 -6.15
CA SER A 7 -27.14 -34.09 -4.73
C SER A 7 -25.84 -33.48 -4.17
N LEU A 8 -24.80 -33.32 -4.99
CA LEU A 8 -23.58 -32.61 -4.60
C LEU A 8 -23.77 -31.08 -4.58
N ALA A 9 -24.59 -30.54 -5.48
CA ALA A 9 -24.90 -29.11 -5.52
C ALA A 9 -25.66 -28.66 -4.26
N LEU A 10 -26.61 -29.46 -3.77
CA LEU A 10 -27.36 -29.16 -2.54
C LEU A 10 -26.50 -29.24 -1.27
N ARG A 11 -25.55 -30.19 -1.18
CA ARG A 11 -24.62 -30.26 -0.04
C ARG A 11 -23.64 -29.08 -0.01
N HIS A 12 -23.27 -28.51 -1.15
CA HIS A 12 -22.45 -27.31 -1.21
C HIS A 12 -23.24 -26.04 -0.88
N ALA A 13 -24.52 -25.95 -1.26
CA ALA A 13 -25.37 -24.82 -0.92
C ALA A 13 -25.59 -24.68 0.60
N TYR A 14 -25.84 -25.78 1.31
CA TYR A 14 -26.06 -25.75 2.77
C TYR A 14 -24.80 -25.42 3.58
N ARG A 15 -23.62 -25.82 3.11
CA ARG A 15 -22.35 -25.55 3.82
C ARG A 15 -21.93 -24.08 3.74
N HIS A 16 -22.37 -23.36 2.70
CA HIS A 16 -21.94 -21.98 2.43
C HIS A 16 -22.69 -20.95 3.28
N VAL A 17 -23.93 -21.24 3.70
CA VAL A 17 -24.75 -20.31 4.49
C VAL A 17 -24.29 -20.25 5.96
N ASP A 18 -23.84 -21.37 6.53
CA ASP A 18 -23.32 -21.42 7.90
C ASP A 18 -21.87 -20.93 8.03
N SER A 19 -21.07 -21.00 6.96
CA SER A 19 -19.68 -20.54 6.98
C SER A 19 -19.58 -19.02 7.08
N ASP A 20 -20.49 -18.30 6.43
CA ASP A 20 -20.46 -16.83 6.36
C ASP A 20 -20.77 -16.22 7.74
N GLY A 21 -21.70 -16.81 8.50
CA GLY A 21 -22.00 -16.40 9.87
C GLY A 21 -20.84 -16.61 10.85
N ARG A 22 -20.04 -17.67 10.67
CA ARG A 22 -18.87 -17.98 11.52
C ARG A 22 -17.63 -17.17 11.16
N ALA A 23 -17.48 -16.77 9.90
CA ALA A 23 -16.40 -15.91 9.45
C ALA A 23 -16.57 -14.46 9.91
N ARG A 24 -17.82 -14.00 10.00
CA ARG A 24 -18.19 -12.61 10.29
C ARG A 24 -17.50 -11.96 11.51
N PRO A 25 -17.47 -12.56 12.72
CA PRO A 25 -16.81 -11.91 13.87
C PRO A 25 -15.30 -11.73 13.65
N HIS A 26 -14.66 -12.64 12.91
CA HIS A 26 -13.25 -12.53 12.58
C HIS A 26 -12.99 -11.48 11.50
N LEU A 27 -13.92 -11.29 10.57
CA LEU A 27 -13.86 -10.25 9.55
C LEU A 27 -14.12 -8.85 10.14
N GLU A 28 -15.00 -8.74 11.12
CA GLU A 28 -15.24 -7.51 11.89
C GLU A 28 -13.98 -7.13 12.69
N ALA A 29 -13.43 -8.05 13.49
CA ALA A 29 -12.18 -7.81 14.23
C ALA A 29 -11.00 -7.44 13.31
N ALA A 30 -10.89 -8.10 12.15
CA ALA A 30 -9.87 -7.75 11.16
C ALA A 30 -10.08 -6.35 10.57
N ALA A 31 -11.33 -5.96 10.28
CA ALA A 31 -11.64 -4.65 9.74
C ALA A 31 -11.31 -3.54 10.75
N ASP A 32 -11.67 -3.72 12.02
CA ASP A 32 -11.41 -2.76 13.08
C ASP A 32 -9.90 -2.59 13.29
N ALA A 33 -9.15 -3.71 13.36
CA ALA A 33 -7.70 -3.68 13.50
C ALA A 33 -7.01 -3.01 12.30
N LEU A 34 -7.48 -3.24 11.06
CA LEU A 34 -6.95 -2.57 9.87
C LEU A 34 -7.27 -1.07 9.86
N ALA A 35 -8.46 -0.67 10.28
CA ALA A 35 -8.86 0.73 10.38
C ALA A 35 -8.02 1.47 11.43
N MET A 36 -7.86 0.88 12.61
CA MET A 36 -6.99 1.43 13.66
C MET A 36 -5.53 1.50 13.22
N ALA A 37 -5.02 0.48 12.51
CA ALA A 37 -3.65 0.51 11.99
C ALA A 37 -3.46 1.65 10.96
N LEU A 38 -4.45 1.89 10.10
CA LEU A 38 -4.42 2.97 9.13
C LEU A 38 -4.42 4.35 9.81
N LEU A 39 -5.28 4.55 10.81
CA LEU A 39 -5.29 5.78 11.63
C LEU A 39 -3.95 6.01 12.33
N CYS A 40 -3.35 4.96 12.91
CA CYS A 40 -2.02 5.05 13.50
C CYS A 40 -0.95 5.47 12.47
N LEU A 41 -1.08 5.07 11.21
CA LEU A 41 -0.10 5.38 10.17
C LEU A 41 -0.28 6.78 9.56
N GLU A 42 -1.51 7.26 9.48
CA GLU A 42 -1.89 8.56 8.92
C GLU A 42 -1.69 9.74 9.87
N ASP A 43 -1.57 9.50 11.17
CA ASP A 43 -1.25 10.55 12.13
C ASP A 43 0.09 11.21 11.76
N ALA A 44 0.03 12.45 11.27
CA ALA A 44 1.17 13.21 10.77
C ALA A 44 1.96 13.89 11.90
N GLY A 45 1.57 13.69 13.16
CA GLY A 45 2.43 13.97 14.31
C GLY A 45 3.74 13.18 14.19
N ASN A 46 4.85 13.82 14.61
CA ASN A 46 6.24 13.36 14.48
C ASN A 46 6.37 11.83 14.39
N ALA A 47 7.07 11.33 13.37
CA ALA A 47 7.22 9.90 13.13
C ALA A 47 7.90 9.24 14.33
N ASP A 48 7.10 8.64 15.22
CA ASP A 48 7.59 8.01 16.42
C ASP A 48 7.71 6.49 16.24
N HIS A 49 8.75 5.91 16.85
CA HIS A 49 8.95 4.46 16.86
C HIS A 49 7.78 3.72 17.52
N TRP A 50 7.14 4.34 18.54
CA TRP A 50 5.96 3.80 19.20
C TRP A 50 4.81 3.59 18.21
N ARG A 51 4.64 4.51 17.26
CA ARG A 51 3.57 4.49 16.26
C ARG A 51 3.74 3.32 15.29
N ALA A 52 4.97 3.11 14.83
CA ALA A 52 5.30 1.96 13.98
C ALA A 52 5.10 0.64 14.74
N GLU A 53 5.47 0.58 16.01
CA GLU A 53 5.22 -0.59 16.86
C GLU A 53 3.73 -0.87 17.06
N GLN A 54 2.94 0.16 17.38
CA GLN A 54 1.48 0.06 17.53
C GLN A 54 0.81 -0.41 16.23
N ALA A 55 1.16 0.21 15.10
CA ALA A 55 0.63 -0.18 13.79
C ALA A 55 0.98 -1.62 13.43
N ARG A 56 2.19 -2.09 13.77
CA ARG A 56 2.62 -3.47 13.58
C ARG A 56 1.82 -4.44 14.45
N GLY A 57 1.56 -4.10 15.71
CA GLY A 57 0.73 -4.89 16.62
C GLY A 57 -0.69 -5.06 16.08
N LEU A 58 -1.30 -3.96 15.66
CA LEU A 58 -2.63 -3.95 15.05
C LEU A 58 -2.68 -4.75 13.74
N LEU A 59 -1.65 -4.63 12.90
CA LEU A 59 -1.51 -5.44 11.69
C LEU A 59 -1.35 -6.94 11.98
N ALA A 60 -0.62 -7.31 13.02
CA ALA A 60 -0.48 -8.69 13.45
C ALA A 60 -1.81 -9.28 13.92
N GLU A 61 -2.59 -8.50 14.67
CA GLU A 61 -3.95 -8.86 15.07
C GLU A 61 -4.88 -9.03 13.86
N ALA A 62 -4.85 -8.06 12.94
CA ALA A 62 -5.62 -8.12 11.70
C ALA A 62 -5.31 -9.38 10.89
N VAL A 63 -4.03 -9.68 10.66
CA VAL A 63 -3.61 -10.88 9.91
C VAL A 63 -3.99 -12.17 10.64
N THR A 64 -3.93 -12.19 11.97
CA THR A 64 -4.38 -13.34 12.77
C THR A 64 -5.88 -13.56 12.64
N SER A 65 -6.67 -12.49 12.73
CA SER A 65 -8.13 -12.52 12.55
C SER A 65 -8.52 -12.94 11.13
N LEU A 66 -7.87 -12.42 10.09
CA LEU A 66 -8.08 -12.86 8.71
C LEU A 66 -7.68 -14.32 8.51
N SER A 67 -6.62 -14.79 9.17
CA SER A 67 -6.20 -16.20 9.09
C SER A 67 -7.22 -17.14 9.74
N ARG A 68 -7.89 -16.70 10.81
CA ARG A 68 -9.03 -17.44 11.40
C ARG A 68 -10.25 -17.42 10.49
N ALA A 69 -10.57 -16.28 9.89
CA ALA A 69 -11.67 -16.15 8.93
C ALA A 69 -11.45 -17.06 7.70
N ARG A 70 -10.20 -17.21 7.25
CA ARG A 70 -9.81 -18.06 6.11
C ARG A 70 -10.14 -19.54 6.29
N ILE A 71 -10.29 -20.02 7.54
CA ILE A 71 -10.73 -21.39 7.83
C ILE A 71 -12.17 -21.61 7.31
N TYR A 72 -12.99 -20.57 7.34
CA TYR A 72 -14.39 -20.59 6.91
C TYR A 72 -14.57 -20.15 5.44
N ASP A 73 -13.82 -19.13 4.99
CA ASP A 73 -13.78 -18.70 3.59
C ASP A 73 -12.34 -18.72 3.03
N PRO A 74 -11.97 -19.72 2.21
CA PRO A 74 -10.62 -19.86 1.68
C PRO A 74 -10.22 -18.78 0.66
N ARG A 75 -11.16 -17.93 0.22
CA ARG A 75 -10.89 -16.83 -0.73
C ARG A 75 -10.21 -15.64 -0.06
N ILE A 76 -10.27 -15.56 1.27
CA ILE A 76 -9.63 -14.51 2.07
C ILE A 76 -8.11 -14.57 1.89
N ARG A 77 -7.50 -13.42 1.60
CA ARG A 77 -6.06 -13.27 1.36
C ARG A 77 -5.38 -12.71 2.59
N THR A 78 -4.27 -13.31 2.98
CA THR A 78 -3.49 -12.89 4.16
C THR A 78 -2.01 -12.86 3.85
N PHE A 79 -1.27 -12.08 4.65
CA PHE A 79 0.19 -12.17 4.70
C PHE A 79 0.63 -13.20 5.74
N ALA A 80 1.86 -13.69 5.61
CA ALA A 80 2.49 -14.49 6.64
C ALA A 80 2.79 -13.60 7.86
N LEU A 81 2.47 -14.06 9.07
CA LEU A 81 2.71 -13.30 10.29
C LEU A 81 4.18 -12.85 10.46
N PRO A 82 5.21 -13.69 10.16
CA PRO A 82 6.61 -13.26 10.24
C PRO A 82 6.95 -12.09 9.31
N TYR A 83 6.27 -11.97 8.17
CA TYR A 83 6.49 -10.87 7.23
C TYR A 83 5.97 -9.53 7.78
N VAL A 84 4.88 -9.56 8.54
CA VAL A 84 4.33 -8.37 9.20
C VAL A 84 5.16 -7.97 10.42
N LEU A 85 5.60 -8.96 11.20
CA LEU A 85 6.41 -8.74 12.40
C LEU A 85 7.85 -8.33 12.11
N ALA A 86 8.35 -8.56 10.90
CA ALA A 86 9.67 -8.11 10.48
C ALA A 86 9.81 -6.59 10.70
N THR A 87 10.98 -6.16 11.17
CA THR A 87 11.29 -4.75 11.45
C THR A 87 12.34 -4.25 10.49
N GLU A 88 12.09 -3.09 9.89
CA GLU A 88 13.00 -2.33 9.07
C GLU A 88 13.73 -1.30 9.96
N PRO A 89 15.06 -1.18 9.89
CA PRO A 89 15.82 -0.26 10.73
C PRO A 89 15.55 1.22 10.44
N ARG A 90 15.08 1.56 9.23
CA ARG A 90 14.76 2.94 8.84
C ARG A 90 13.28 3.20 9.08
N LEU A 91 12.96 4.15 9.96
CA LEU A 91 11.58 4.43 10.38
C LEU A 91 10.66 4.83 9.21
N ASP A 92 11.11 5.71 8.31
CA ASP A 92 10.29 6.10 7.16
C ASP A 92 9.99 4.92 6.23
N ALA A 93 10.97 4.03 6.06
CA ALA A 93 10.80 2.82 5.26
C ALA A 93 9.89 1.79 5.98
N GLU A 94 9.98 1.70 7.31
CA GLU A 94 9.08 0.91 8.15
C GLU A 94 7.63 1.39 7.96
N LEU A 95 7.38 2.69 8.15
CA LEU A 95 6.06 3.29 8.03
C LEU A 95 5.49 3.10 6.62
N ALA A 96 6.29 3.34 5.58
CA ALA A 96 5.88 3.10 4.19
C ALA A 96 5.57 1.61 3.93
N ARG A 97 6.35 0.67 4.49
CA ARG A 97 6.10 -0.77 4.38
C ARG A 97 4.80 -1.15 5.07
N LEU A 98 4.58 -0.71 6.32
CA LEU A 98 3.37 -1.01 7.08
C LEU A 98 2.13 -0.43 6.38
N HIS A 99 2.22 0.81 5.88
CA HIS A 99 1.17 1.43 5.08
C HIS A 99 0.86 0.60 3.84
N HIS A 100 1.88 0.19 3.09
CA HIS A 100 1.71 -0.70 1.93
C HIS A 100 1.01 -2.01 2.30
N ILE A 101 1.36 -2.63 3.44
CA ILE A 101 0.73 -3.87 3.92
C ILE A 101 -0.75 -3.65 4.23
N VAL A 102 -1.10 -2.61 5.01
CA VAL A 102 -2.49 -2.27 5.36
C VAL A 102 -3.30 -2.05 4.09
N THR A 103 -2.84 -1.16 3.21
CA THR A 103 -3.53 -0.82 1.96
C THR A 103 -3.75 -2.06 1.09
N ARG A 104 -2.73 -2.92 0.96
CA ARG A 104 -2.85 -4.15 0.15
C ARG A 104 -3.84 -5.14 0.78
N LEU A 105 -3.85 -5.32 2.09
CA LEU A 105 -4.81 -6.19 2.78
C LEU A 105 -6.24 -5.68 2.62
N LEU A 106 -6.45 -4.38 2.76
CA LEU A 106 -7.76 -3.74 2.53
C LEU A 106 -8.23 -4.00 1.10
N PHE A 107 -7.41 -3.69 0.09
CA PHE A 107 -7.77 -3.90 -1.32
C PHE A 107 -8.01 -5.38 -1.66
N GLN A 108 -7.21 -6.31 -1.15
CA GLN A 108 -7.39 -7.72 -1.46
C GLN A 108 -8.66 -8.30 -0.83
N ASN A 109 -9.01 -7.85 0.39
CA ASN A 109 -10.12 -8.40 1.14
C ASN A 109 -11.39 -7.53 1.11
N HIS A 110 -11.39 -6.42 0.37
CA HIS A 110 -12.49 -5.44 0.33
C HIS A 110 -13.88 -6.04 0.07
N ARG A 111 -13.98 -7.19 -0.61
CA ARG A 111 -15.26 -7.89 -0.85
C ARG A 111 -15.82 -8.58 0.38
N HIS A 112 -14.95 -8.98 1.31
CA HIS A 112 -15.29 -9.76 2.50
C HIS A 112 -15.37 -8.87 3.76
N LEU A 113 -14.75 -7.69 3.73
CA LEU A 113 -14.78 -6.78 4.86
C LEU A 113 -16.17 -6.14 5.04
N PRO A 114 -16.68 -6.06 6.28
CA PRO A 114 -18.03 -5.56 6.57
C PRO A 114 -18.23 -4.09 6.17
N ALA A 115 -17.15 -3.29 6.14
CA ALA A 115 -17.21 -1.89 5.72
C ALA A 115 -17.80 -1.71 4.31
N ARG A 116 -17.57 -2.66 3.38
CA ARG A 116 -18.20 -2.61 2.05
C ARG A 116 -19.69 -2.98 2.10
N LEU A 117 -20.07 -3.95 2.95
CA LEU A 117 -21.47 -4.36 3.11
C LEU A 117 -22.31 -3.24 3.73
N GLN A 118 -21.68 -2.35 4.49
CA GLN A 118 -22.31 -1.19 5.13
C GLN A 118 -22.16 0.10 4.30
N ALA A 119 -21.22 0.15 3.35
CA ALA A 119 -21.01 1.30 2.48
C ALA A 119 -22.25 1.53 1.60
N ARG A 120 -22.86 2.71 1.74
CA ARG A 120 -23.87 3.17 0.79
C ARG A 120 -23.21 3.55 -0.53
N PRO A 121 -23.90 3.36 -1.67
CA PRO A 121 -23.44 3.95 -2.92
C PRO A 121 -23.26 5.46 -2.72
N LEU A 122 -22.19 6.01 -3.30
CA LEU A 122 -21.93 7.44 -3.25
C LEU A 122 -23.09 8.19 -3.92
N ALA A 123 -23.35 9.41 -3.46
CA ALA A 123 -24.26 10.28 -4.18
C ALA A 123 -23.64 10.61 -5.56
N PRO A 124 -24.44 10.80 -6.62
CA PRO A 124 -23.91 11.08 -7.95
C PRO A 124 -23.00 12.33 -7.95
N GLU A 125 -23.25 13.30 -7.08
CA GLU A 125 -22.40 14.49 -6.90
C GLU A 125 -21.01 14.13 -6.36
N ASP A 126 -20.93 13.19 -5.42
CA ASP A 126 -19.66 12.72 -4.85
C ASP A 126 -18.87 11.86 -5.85
N GLU A 127 -19.58 11.13 -6.73
CA GLU A 127 -18.96 10.36 -7.82
C GLU A 127 -18.27 11.28 -8.83
N GLU A 128 -18.89 12.41 -9.19
CA GLU A 128 -18.29 13.40 -10.08
C GLU A 128 -17.04 14.03 -9.46
N GLN A 129 -17.10 14.42 -8.18
CA GLN A 129 -15.95 14.98 -7.47
C GLN A 129 -14.80 13.98 -7.37
N LEU A 130 -15.10 12.72 -7.05
CA LEU A 130 -14.11 11.66 -6.98
C LEU A 130 -13.50 11.40 -8.36
N ALA A 131 -14.29 11.41 -9.43
CA ALA A 131 -13.80 11.24 -10.79
C ALA A 131 -12.78 12.32 -11.18
N VAL A 132 -13.02 13.58 -10.80
CA VAL A 132 -12.08 14.69 -11.01
C VAL A 132 -10.78 14.46 -10.24
N VAL A 133 -10.86 14.09 -8.96
CA VAL A 133 -9.67 13.83 -8.12
C VAL A 133 -8.86 12.64 -8.67
N VAL A 134 -9.52 11.54 -9.03
CA VAL A 134 -8.87 10.35 -9.59
C VAL A 134 -8.23 10.65 -10.95
N ALA A 135 -8.89 11.44 -11.81
CA ALA A 135 -8.32 11.87 -13.07
C ALA A 135 -7.07 12.74 -12.87
N GLY A 136 -7.08 13.63 -11.88
CA GLY A 136 -5.91 14.41 -11.47
C GLY A 136 -4.75 13.53 -10.99
N LEU A 137 -5.03 12.56 -10.12
CA LEU A 137 -4.04 11.59 -9.62
C LEU A 137 -3.45 10.72 -10.74
N ALA A 138 -4.28 10.25 -11.66
CA ALA A 138 -3.84 9.47 -12.81
C ALA A 138 -2.92 10.29 -13.74
N THR A 139 -3.21 11.57 -13.91
CA THR A 139 -2.39 12.49 -14.68
C THR A 139 -1.02 12.71 -14.00
N ASN A 140 -1.01 12.92 -12.68
CA ASN A 140 0.23 13.06 -11.90
C ASN A 140 1.07 11.77 -11.92
N ALA A 141 0.44 10.60 -11.82
CA ALA A 141 1.13 9.31 -11.92
C ALA A 141 1.74 9.09 -13.32
N ARG A 142 1.05 9.48 -14.40
CA ARG A 142 1.58 9.45 -15.77
C ARG A 142 2.77 10.39 -15.94
N ILE A 143 2.70 11.60 -15.38
CA ILE A 143 3.80 12.57 -15.41
C ILE A 143 5.01 12.02 -14.65
N ALA A 144 4.82 11.48 -13.46
CA ALA A 144 5.89 10.86 -12.67
C ALA A 144 6.54 9.67 -13.40
N HIS A 145 5.72 8.83 -14.05
CA HIS A 145 6.22 7.71 -14.85
C HIS A 145 7.02 8.19 -16.08
N ALA A 146 6.52 9.20 -16.79
CA ALA A 146 7.19 9.80 -17.94
C ALA A 146 8.53 10.44 -17.55
N LEU A 147 8.57 11.17 -16.42
CA LEU A 147 9.81 11.74 -15.88
C LEU A 147 10.83 10.63 -15.55
N ARG A 148 10.41 9.55 -14.90
CA ARG A 148 11.32 8.44 -14.55
C ARG A 148 11.94 7.79 -15.79
N HIS A 149 11.19 7.63 -16.88
CA HIS A 149 11.71 7.08 -18.14
C HIS A 149 12.60 8.06 -18.91
N ARG A 150 12.29 9.36 -18.88
CA ARG A 150 13.15 10.38 -19.51
C ARG A 150 14.50 10.50 -18.80
N TRP A 151 14.53 10.44 -17.47
CA TRP A 151 15.76 10.40 -16.71
C TRP A 151 16.56 9.11 -16.92
N ALA A 152 15.87 7.96 -17.06
CA ALA A 152 16.54 6.71 -17.41
C ALA A 152 17.18 6.77 -18.81
N LEU A 153 16.49 7.33 -19.81
CA LEU A 153 17.04 7.54 -21.15
C LEU A 153 18.20 8.55 -21.16
N ALA A 154 18.09 9.63 -20.40
CA ALA A 154 19.17 10.60 -20.24
C ALA A 154 20.40 9.96 -19.58
N ALA A 155 20.21 9.13 -18.54
CA ALA A 155 21.30 8.41 -17.88
C ALA A 155 21.98 7.42 -18.83
N VAL A 156 21.22 6.68 -19.64
CA VAL A 156 21.78 5.79 -20.67
C VAL A 156 22.53 6.57 -21.75
N GLY A 157 21.99 7.71 -22.19
CA GLY A 157 22.66 8.58 -23.16
C GLY A 157 23.99 9.14 -22.64
N ILE A 158 24.01 9.61 -21.39
CA ILE A 158 25.25 10.08 -20.74
C ILE A 158 26.25 8.94 -20.59
N ALA A 159 25.80 7.74 -20.20
CA ALA A 159 26.68 6.57 -20.09
C ALA A 159 27.27 6.12 -21.44
N ALA A 160 26.50 6.25 -22.53
CA ALA A 160 26.95 5.87 -23.87
C ALA A 160 27.92 6.90 -24.49
N VAL A 161 27.70 8.19 -24.23
CA VAL A 161 28.49 9.28 -24.83
C VAL A 161 29.70 9.67 -23.96
N GLY A 162 29.63 9.42 -22.64
CA GLY A 162 30.68 9.71 -21.67
C GLY A 162 32.07 9.17 -22.03
N PRO A 163 32.21 7.91 -22.51
CA PRO A 163 33.50 7.37 -22.93
C PRO A 163 34.09 8.06 -24.18
N VAL A 164 33.24 8.60 -25.05
CA VAL A 164 33.65 9.24 -26.32
C VAL A 164 34.10 10.68 -26.10
N LEU A 165 33.54 11.39 -25.12
CA LEU A 165 33.85 12.79 -24.82
C LEU A 165 35.03 12.98 -23.85
N GLY A 166 35.53 11.90 -23.24
CA GLY A 166 36.69 11.92 -22.36
C GLY A 166 36.43 12.43 -20.93
N ALA A 167 37.43 12.24 -20.06
CA ALA A 167 37.40 12.54 -18.63
C ALA A 167 36.91 13.96 -18.22
N PRO A 168 37.18 15.07 -18.95
CA PRO A 168 36.77 16.40 -18.48
C PRO A 168 35.25 16.62 -18.50
N VAL A 169 34.52 15.98 -19.43
CA VAL A 169 33.06 16.14 -19.51
C VAL A 169 32.36 15.35 -18.39
N LEU A 170 32.88 14.16 -18.06
CA LEU A 170 32.39 13.38 -16.91
C LEU A 170 32.62 14.12 -15.59
N GLY A 171 33.75 14.82 -15.44
CA GLY A 171 34.02 15.67 -14.28
C GLY A 171 33.03 16.83 -14.14
N ALA A 172 32.69 17.51 -15.24
CA ALA A 172 31.72 18.59 -15.23
C ALA A 172 30.30 18.11 -14.87
N VAL A 173 29.86 16.97 -15.43
CA VAL A 173 28.56 16.38 -15.11
C VAL A 173 28.51 15.93 -13.64
N ALA A 174 29.58 15.33 -13.12
CA ALA A 174 29.67 14.94 -11.71
C ALA A 174 29.65 16.16 -10.78
N ALA A 175 30.35 17.24 -11.13
CA ALA A 175 30.37 18.48 -10.35
C ALA A 175 28.99 19.14 -10.30
N VAL A 176 28.27 19.21 -11.44
CA VAL A 176 26.90 19.75 -11.48
C VAL A 176 25.94 18.85 -10.70
N GLY A 177 26.08 17.52 -10.82
CA GLY A 177 25.28 16.57 -10.05
C GLY A 177 25.48 16.70 -8.54
N ALA A 178 26.72 16.89 -8.09
CA ALA A 178 27.04 17.12 -6.68
C ALA A 178 26.46 18.45 -6.16
N LEU A 179 26.46 19.49 -7.00
CA LEU A 179 25.91 20.80 -6.66
C LEU A 179 24.38 20.75 -6.53
N VAL A 180 23.70 20.05 -7.44
CA VAL A 180 22.24 19.83 -7.36
C VAL A 180 21.85 18.97 -6.15
N ALA A 181 22.63 17.91 -5.86
CA ALA A 181 22.41 17.08 -4.69
C ALA A 181 22.64 17.85 -3.37
N GLY A 182 23.65 18.72 -3.33
CA GLY A 182 23.90 19.62 -2.19
C GLY A 182 22.76 20.62 -1.98
N LEU A 183 22.25 21.19 -3.07
CA LEU A 183 21.14 22.15 -3.01
C LEU A 183 19.84 21.49 -2.50
N TRP A 184 19.54 20.28 -2.96
CA TRP A 184 18.40 19.50 -2.46
C TRP A 184 18.53 19.20 -0.96
N ARG A 185 19.72 18.78 -0.52
CA ARG A 185 19.99 18.51 0.90
C ARG A 185 19.82 19.75 1.78
N SER A 186 20.29 20.91 1.32
CA SER A 186 20.12 22.18 2.05
C SER A 186 18.67 22.65 2.14
N ASN A 187 17.83 22.25 1.18
CA ASN A 187 16.42 22.61 1.16
C ASN A 187 15.59 21.74 2.13
N ASP A 188 15.97 20.47 2.29
CA ASP A 188 15.41 19.59 3.32
C ASP A 188 15.84 20.04 4.74
N ASP A 189 17.08 20.50 4.91
CA ASP A 189 17.56 21.04 6.19
C ASP A 189 16.87 22.39 6.53
N GLY A 190 16.64 23.26 5.54
CA GLY A 190 15.95 24.54 5.71
C GLY A 190 14.47 24.43 6.12
N ALA A 191 13.80 23.32 5.79
CA ALA A 191 12.43 23.04 6.23
C ALA A 191 12.34 22.67 7.72
N THR A 192 13.46 22.30 8.36
CA THR A 192 13.52 21.97 9.80
C THR A 192 13.93 23.15 10.69
N ALA A 193 14.46 24.23 10.12
CA ALA A 193 15.01 25.37 10.86
C ALA A 193 14.02 26.53 11.13
N THR A 194 12.78 26.44 10.66
CA THR A 194 11.72 27.46 10.87
C THR A 194 10.62 27.02 11.84
N ARG A 195 10.99 26.28 12.90
CA ARG A 195 10.14 26.07 14.09
C ARG A 195 10.88 26.41 15.36
#